data_AF-A0A2J8AEY6-F1
#
_entry.id   AF-A0A2J8AEY6-F1
#
_cell.length_a   1.000
_cell.length_b   1.000
_cell.length_c   1.000
_cell.angle_alpha   90.00
_cell.angle_beta   90.00
_cell.angle_gamma   90.00
#
_symmetry.space_group_name_H-M   'P 1'
#
loop_
_entity.id
_entity.type
_entity.pdbx_description
1 polymer ?
#
loop_
_entity_poly.entity_id
_entity_poly.type
_entity_poly.pdbx_seq_one_letter_code
_entity_poly.pdbx_strand_id
1 'polypeptide(L)'
;MPAVGHGPAPGAGPVTSYADVGKRSAYLHDLHASKGFLNIDNSVLGDAACVVVQAAAALEGGAQGFTAADRALLQNVQTGLQNVQAEMSGVKLLLKVKGDNAEKRFANSMSVCGDHKLQPLLREEEGGQGVGSAPPAGIFPPTLDDAGALSNQQLNDLADFYGRPFPGNSLAERRGSLYGFILLFRR
;
A
#
# COMPACT_ATOMS: atom_id res chain seq x y z
N MET A 1 17.27 -2.91 -23.77
CA MET A 1 18.13 -2.91 -22.56
C MET A 1 18.47 -4.37 -22.26
N PRO A 2 19.74 -4.76 -22.10
CA PRO A 2 20.08 -6.15 -21.83
C PRO A 2 19.66 -6.50 -20.40
N ALA A 3 18.99 -7.64 -20.25
CA ALA A 3 18.65 -8.20 -18.95
C ALA A 3 19.94 -8.52 -18.19
N VAL A 4 20.14 -7.89 -17.04
CA VAL A 4 21.22 -8.24 -16.12
C VAL A 4 20.84 -9.58 -15.49
N GLY A 5 21.31 -10.66 -16.12
CA GLY A 5 21.18 -12.02 -15.58
C GLY A 5 21.88 -12.07 -14.23
N HIS A 6 21.10 -12.17 -13.16
CA HIS A 6 21.64 -12.46 -11.84
C HIS A 6 21.98 -13.95 -11.86
N GLY A 7 23.29 -14.26 -11.83
CA GLY A 7 23.77 -15.63 -11.75
C GLY A 7 23.28 -16.33 -10.47
N PRO A 8 23.32 -17.67 -10.42
CA PRO A 8 22.89 -18.43 -9.25
C PRO A 8 23.62 -17.97 -7.99
N ALA A 9 22.90 -17.94 -6.85
CA ALA A 9 23.46 -17.55 -5.55
C ALA A 9 24.68 -18.43 -5.22
N PRO A 10 25.85 -17.84 -4.89
CA PRO A 10 27.01 -18.63 -4.52
C PRO A 10 26.74 -19.41 -3.23
N GLY A 11 26.95 -20.74 -3.24
CA GLY A 11 27.17 -21.49 -2.00
C GLY A 11 26.13 -22.53 -1.56
N ALA A 12 25.36 -23.14 -2.45
CA ALA A 12 24.57 -24.33 -2.10
C ALA A 12 25.51 -25.54 -1.86
N GLY A 13 25.98 -25.71 -0.62
CA GLY A 13 26.84 -26.83 -0.21
C GLY A 13 27.91 -26.46 0.84
N PRO A 14 28.67 -27.45 1.37
CA PRO A 14 29.78 -27.19 2.30
C PRO A 14 30.83 -26.29 1.64
N VAL A 15 31.45 -25.41 2.42
CA VAL A 15 32.50 -24.51 1.92
C VAL A 15 33.70 -25.37 1.51
N THR A 16 33.98 -25.43 0.21
CA THR A 16 35.07 -26.25 -0.34
C THR A 16 36.34 -25.45 -0.61
N SER A 17 36.31 -24.11 -0.53
CA SER A 17 37.48 -23.25 -0.74
C SER A 17 37.31 -21.81 -0.24
N TYR A 18 38.43 -21.09 -0.09
CA TYR A 18 38.45 -19.66 0.24
C TYR A 18 37.79 -18.77 -0.84
N ALA A 19 37.83 -19.18 -2.10
CA ALA A 19 37.16 -18.47 -3.19
C ALA A 19 35.62 -18.54 -3.06
N ASP A 20 35.09 -19.62 -2.49
CA ASP A 20 33.66 -19.79 -2.20
C ASP A 20 33.21 -18.85 -1.06
N VAL A 21 34.04 -18.70 -0.02
CA VAL A 21 33.80 -17.72 1.07
C VAL A 21 33.73 -16.29 0.53
N GLY A 22 34.64 -15.91 -0.37
CA GLY A 22 34.64 -14.58 -0.99
C GLY A 22 33.37 -14.29 -1.79
N LYS A 23 32.88 -15.27 -2.55
CA LYS A 23 31.64 -15.13 -3.34
C LYS A 23 30.39 -15.04 -2.47
N ARG A 24 30.32 -15.81 -1.38
CA ARG A 24 29.22 -15.73 -0.40
C ARG A 24 29.21 -14.38 0.33
N SER A 25 30.38 -13.86 0.69
CA SER A 25 30.52 -12.57 1.36
C SER A 25 30.10 -11.40 0.47
N ALA A 26 30.40 -11.45 -0.83
CA ALA A 26 29.97 -10.45 -1.80
C ALA A 26 28.44 -10.47 -2.00
N TYR A 27 27.85 -11.66 -2.11
CA TYR A 27 26.39 -11.82 -2.22
C TYR A 27 25.64 -11.29 -0.98
N LEU A 28 26.15 -11.58 0.22
CA LEU A 28 25.58 -11.04 1.47
C LEU A 28 25.74 -9.52 1.57
N HIS A 29 26.84 -8.96 1.06
CA HIS A 29 27.03 -7.51 1.01
C HIS A 29 26.01 -6.83 0.08
N ASP A 30 25.74 -7.40 -1.10
CA ASP A 30 24.72 -6.88 -2.03
C ASP A 30 23.30 -7.02 -1.48
N LEU A 31 23.03 -8.10 -0.73
CA LEU A 31 21.77 -8.28 -0.01
C LEU A 31 21.60 -7.26 1.12
N HIS A 32 22.70 -6.86 1.79
CA HIS A 32 22.68 -5.82 2.81
C HIS A 32 22.54 -4.41 2.22
N ALA A 33 23.14 -4.14 1.05
CA ALA A 33 22.98 -2.87 0.35
C ALA A 33 21.53 -2.63 -0.11
N SER A 34 20.78 -3.71 -0.42
CA SER A 34 19.36 -3.65 -0.80
C SER A 34 18.39 -3.54 0.39
N LYS A 35 18.82 -3.82 1.63
CA LYS A 35 18.02 -3.66 2.87
C LYS A 35 17.67 -2.22 3.23
N GLY A 36 18.44 -1.24 2.74
CA GLY A 36 18.22 0.17 3.08
C GLY A 36 16.84 0.72 2.69
N PHE A 37 16.11 0.03 1.80
CA PHE A 37 14.83 0.50 1.24
C PHE A 37 13.60 -0.28 1.70
N LEU A 38 13.77 -1.47 2.30
CA LEU A 38 12.66 -2.36 2.62
C LEU A 38 12.88 -2.88 4.03
N ASN A 39 12.11 -2.36 4.99
CA ASN A 39 12.18 -2.70 6.41
C ASN A 39 11.68 -4.14 6.67
N ILE A 40 12.38 -5.13 6.12
CA ILE A 40 12.04 -6.56 6.15
C ILE A 40 12.99 -7.25 7.13
N ASP A 41 12.42 -8.06 8.03
CA ASP A 41 13.18 -8.82 9.02
C ASP A 41 14.15 -9.80 8.35
N ASN A 42 15.36 -9.92 8.91
CA ASN A 42 16.42 -10.81 8.40
C ASN A 42 15.99 -12.29 8.37
N SER A 43 15.10 -12.69 9.27
CA SER A 43 14.53 -14.04 9.31
C SER A 43 13.69 -14.33 8.05
N VAL A 44 12.86 -13.38 7.63
CA VAL A 44 11.98 -13.50 6.46
C VAL A 44 12.77 -13.59 5.16
N LEU A 45 13.85 -12.81 5.05
CA LEU A 45 14.78 -12.89 3.90
C LEU A 45 15.58 -14.20 3.91
N GLY A 46 15.99 -14.67 5.09
CA GLY A 46 16.70 -15.94 5.25
C GLY A 46 15.84 -17.14 4.84
N ASP A 47 14.58 -17.16 5.26
CA ASP A 47 13.62 -18.21 4.93
C ASP A 47 13.29 -18.22 3.43
N ALA A 48 13.05 -17.03 2.84
CA ALA A 48 12.79 -16.91 1.41
C ALA A 48 14.00 -17.37 0.57
N ALA A 49 15.22 -17.01 0.97
CA ALA A 49 16.44 -17.47 0.29
C ALA A 49 16.64 -18.98 0.42
N CYS A 50 16.35 -19.55 1.59
CA CYS A 50 16.45 -21.00 1.84
C CYS A 50 15.51 -21.79 0.92
N VAL A 51 14.26 -21.34 0.77
CA VAL A 51 13.25 -21.95 -0.11
C VAL A 51 13.69 -21.91 -1.59
N VAL A 52 14.26 -20.78 -2.05
CA VAL A 52 14.74 -20.64 -3.43
C VAL A 52 15.96 -21.53 -3.70
N VAL A 53 16.89 -21.64 -2.74
CA VAL A 53 18.08 -22.51 -2.87
C VAL A 53 17.69 -23.99 -2.87
N GLN A 54 16.74 -24.40 -2.04
CA GLN A 54 16.21 -25.77 -2.05
C GLN A 54 15.51 -26.10 -3.36
N ALA A 55 14.70 -25.17 -3.89
CA ALA A 55 14.04 -25.33 -5.19
C ALA A 55 15.05 -25.41 -6.36
N ALA A 56 16.14 -24.64 -6.32
CA ALA A 56 17.19 -24.70 -7.33
C ALA A 56 17.98 -26.03 -7.26
N ALA A 57 18.31 -26.50 -6.06
CA ALA A 57 19.00 -27.78 -5.86
C ALA A 57 18.15 -28.98 -6.33
N ALA A 58 16.82 -28.91 -6.16
CA ALA A 58 15.89 -29.94 -6.67
C ALA A 58 15.82 -29.98 -8.22
N LEU A 59 16.07 -28.85 -8.89
CA LEU A 59 16.07 -28.76 -10.36
C LEU A 59 17.38 -29.25 -10.99
N GLU A 60 18.53 -29.07 -10.34
CA GLU A 60 19.84 -29.50 -10.84
C GLU A 60 20.14 -31.00 -10.60
N GLY A 61 19.45 -31.64 -9.64
CA GLY A 61 19.72 -33.00 -9.18
C GLY A 61 19.21 -34.16 -10.05
N GLY A 62 18.48 -33.90 -11.14
CA GLY A 62 18.15 -34.89 -12.19
C GLY A 62 17.31 -36.14 -11.82
N ALA A 63 17.10 -36.50 -10.55
CA ALA A 63 16.37 -37.72 -10.19
C ALA A 63 15.83 -37.73 -8.75
N GLN A 64 15.07 -36.72 -8.34
CA GLN A 64 14.00 -36.90 -7.36
C GLN A 64 12.82 -36.05 -7.83
N GLY A 65 11.79 -36.71 -8.35
CA GLY A 65 10.56 -36.00 -8.72
C GLY A 65 10.05 -35.24 -7.51
N PHE A 66 9.68 -33.96 -7.69
CA PHE A 66 9.10 -33.09 -6.67
C PHE A 66 8.35 -33.89 -5.62
N THR A 67 8.87 -33.91 -4.39
CA THR A 67 8.19 -34.59 -3.30
C THR A 67 6.83 -33.91 -3.05
N ALA A 68 5.94 -34.59 -2.32
CA ALA A 68 4.69 -33.95 -1.92
C ALA A 68 4.95 -32.68 -1.08
N ALA A 69 6.03 -32.65 -0.29
CA ALA A 69 6.44 -31.49 0.50
C ALA A 69 6.90 -30.32 -0.38
N ASP A 70 7.70 -30.59 -1.41
CA ASP A 70 8.17 -29.54 -2.35
C ASP A 70 6.99 -28.92 -3.12
N ARG A 71 6.01 -29.74 -3.51
CA ARG A 71 4.77 -29.25 -4.14
C ARG A 71 3.92 -28.39 -3.21
N ALA A 72 3.80 -28.76 -1.94
CA ALA A 72 3.07 -27.97 -0.95
C ALA A 72 3.75 -26.62 -0.69
N LEU A 73 5.08 -26.59 -0.63
CA LEU A 73 5.86 -25.36 -0.47
C LEU A 73 5.66 -24.41 -1.66
N LEU A 74 5.71 -24.94 -2.89
CA LEU A 74 5.44 -24.16 -4.10
C LEU A 74 4.02 -23.59 -4.13
N GLN A 75 3.01 -24.35 -3.70
CA GLN A 75 1.63 -23.86 -3.60
C GLN A 75 1.49 -22.74 -2.57
N ASN A 76 2.17 -22.85 -1.43
CA ASN A 76 2.18 -21.80 -0.41
C ASN A 76 2.84 -20.51 -0.94
N VAL A 77 3.96 -20.64 -1.65
CA VAL A 77 4.64 -19.50 -2.28
C VAL A 77 3.76 -18.85 -3.36
N GLN A 78 3.11 -19.65 -4.20
CA GLN A 78 2.18 -19.14 -5.22
C GLN A 78 1.00 -18.39 -4.59
N THR A 79 0.43 -18.94 -3.52
CA THR A 79 -0.66 -18.29 -2.78
C THR A 79 -0.19 -16.99 -2.14
N GLY A 80 1.01 -16.99 -1.52
CA GLY A 80 1.62 -15.79 -0.95
C GLY A 80 1.85 -14.69 -1.99
N LEU A 81 2.35 -15.05 -3.19
CA LEU A 81 2.53 -14.11 -4.29
C LEU A 81 1.21 -13.51 -4.77
N GLN A 82 0.16 -14.33 -4.87
CA GLN A 82 -1.18 -13.85 -5.23
C GLN A 82 -1.73 -12.86 -4.20
N ASN A 83 -1.53 -13.14 -2.91
CA ASN A 83 -1.94 -12.25 -1.82
C ASN A 83 -1.18 -10.91 -1.88
N VAL A 84 0.15 -10.95 -2.02
CA VAL A 84 0.98 -9.74 -2.15
C VAL A 84 0.59 -8.92 -3.38
N GLN A 85 0.28 -9.58 -4.50
CA GLN A 85 -0.15 -8.90 -5.72
C GLN A 85 -1.52 -8.21 -5.53
N ALA A 86 -2.45 -8.84 -4.80
CA ALA A 86 -3.73 -8.25 -4.44
C ALA A 86 -3.54 -7.04 -3.51
N GLU A 87 -2.75 -7.16 -2.45
CA GLU A 87 -2.43 -6.06 -1.53
C GLU A 87 -1.77 -4.87 -2.25
N MET A 88 -0.77 -5.14 -3.09
CA MET A 88 -0.10 -4.10 -3.87
C MET A 88 -1.05 -3.37 -4.82
N SER A 89 -2.06 -4.07 -5.34
CA SER A 89 -3.08 -3.45 -6.20
C SER A 89 -4.00 -2.52 -5.38
N GLY A 90 -4.37 -2.91 -4.16
CA GLY A 90 -5.11 -2.07 -3.23
C GLY A 90 -4.34 -0.80 -2.84
N VAL A 91 -3.05 -0.94 -2.48
CA VAL A 91 -2.18 0.20 -2.13
C VAL A 91 -2.04 1.19 -3.29
N LYS A 92 -1.86 0.69 -4.52
CA LYS A 92 -1.77 1.55 -5.72
C LYS A 92 -3.04 2.36 -5.93
N LEU A 93 -4.22 1.74 -5.74
CA LEU A 93 -5.50 2.44 -5.85
C LEU A 93 -5.61 3.53 -4.78
N LEU A 94 -5.29 3.21 -3.52
CA LEU A 94 -5.36 4.19 -2.44
C LEU A 94 -4.43 5.39 -2.68
N LEU A 95 -3.20 5.15 -3.11
CA LEU A 95 -2.25 6.22 -3.43
C LEU A 95 -2.77 7.14 -4.54
N LYS A 96 -3.37 6.58 -5.59
CA LYS A 96 -4.01 7.36 -6.65
C LYS A 96 -5.14 8.23 -6.08
N VAL A 97 -6.03 7.64 -5.29
CA VAL A 97 -7.18 8.33 -4.70
C VAL A 97 -6.74 9.47 -3.76
N LYS A 98 -5.71 9.24 -2.95
CA LYS A 98 -5.12 10.27 -2.08
C LYS A 98 -4.49 11.41 -2.90
N GLY A 99 -3.84 11.09 -4.02
CA GLY A 99 -3.33 12.07 -4.99
C GLY A 99 -4.45 12.94 -5.56
N ASP A 100 -5.49 12.31 -6.11
CA ASP A 100 -6.66 13.01 -6.67
C ASP A 100 -7.32 13.92 -5.62
N ASN A 101 -7.46 13.43 -4.38
CA ASN A 101 -8.02 14.24 -3.30
C ASN A 101 -7.10 15.37 -2.83
N ALA A 102 -5.78 15.23 -2.92
CA ALA A 102 -4.87 16.32 -2.60
C ALA A 102 -5.06 17.50 -3.57
N GLU A 103 -5.20 17.22 -4.87
CA GLU A 103 -5.50 18.24 -5.89
C GLU A 103 -6.86 18.91 -5.64
N LYS A 104 -7.89 18.13 -5.32
CA LYS A 104 -9.21 18.66 -4.98
C LYS A 104 -9.21 19.52 -3.73
N ARG A 105 -8.51 19.10 -2.67
CA ARG A 105 -8.34 19.89 -1.45
C ARG A 105 -7.61 21.20 -1.74
N PHE A 106 -6.57 21.15 -2.57
CA PHE A 106 -5.87 22.35 -3.03
C PHE A 106 -6.84 23.30 -3.76
N ALA A 107 -7.60 22.81 -4.74
CA ALA A 107 -8.61 23.60 -5.46
C ALA A 107 -9.69 24.18 -4.52
N ASN A 108 -10.16 23.39 -3.56
CA ASN A 108 -11.12 23.84 -2.54
C ASN A 108 -10.55 24.95 -1.64
N SER A 109 -9.22 25.01 -1.48
CA SER A 109 -8.54 25.99 -0.63
C SER A 109 -8.15 27.29 -1.36
N MET A 110 -8.33 27.36 -2.68
CA MET A 110 -7.95 28.54 -3.47
C MET A 110 -8.84 29.76 -3.21
N SER A 111 -10.02 29.57 -2.62
CA SER A 111 -10.93 30.65 -2.27
C SER A 111 -11.60 30.36 -0.93
N VAL A 112 -11.72 31.40 -0.11
CA VAL A 112 -12.48 31.38 1.15
C VAL A 112 -13.87 31.99 0.99
N CYS A 113 -14.25 32.37 -0.24
CA CYS A 113 -15.59 32.90 -0.52
C CYS A 113 -16.65 31.81 -0.34
N GLY A 114 -17.76 32.16 0.30
CA GLY A 114 -18.85 31.24 0.60
C GLY A 114 -19.42 30.51 -0.62
N ASP A 115 -19.47 31.20 -1.76
CA ASP A 115 -19.97 30.70 -3.05
C ASP A 115 -18.94 29.88 -3.87
N HIS A 116 -17.74 29.70 -3.34
CA HIS A 116 -16.70 28.90 -3.99
C HIS A 116 -17.18 27.47 -4.19
N LYS A 117 -17.16 27.00 -5.44
CA LYS A 117 -17.59 25.65 -5.79
C LYS A 117 -16.58 24.62 -5.29
N LEU A 118 -17.04 23.75 -4.41
CA LEU A 118 -16.23 22.67 -3.87
C LEU A 118 -16.20 21.48 -4.81
N GLN A 119 -15.01 20.90 -4.94
CA GLN A 119 -14.79 19.62 -5.60
C GLN A 119 -15.00 18.47 -4.60
N PRO A 120 -15.92 17.53 -4.90
CA PRO A 120 -16.17 16.39 -4.02
C PRO A 120 -14.96 15.47 -3.88
N LEU A 121 -14.59 15.19 -2.63
CA LEU A 121 -13.52 14.26 -2.31
C LEU A 121 -13.99 12.82 -2.53
N LEU A 122 -13.09 11.98 -2.99
CA LEU A 122 -13.29 10.53 -3.11
C LEU A 122 -13.13 9.86 -1.74
N ARG A 123 -13.74 8.70 -1.57
CA ARG A 123 -13.57 7.90 -0.34
C ARG A 123 -12.15 7.31 -0.24
N GLU A 124 -11.46 7.58 0.86
CA GLU A 124 -10.08 7.12 1.13
C GLU A 124 -9.98 5.96 2.13
N GLU A 125 -10.97 5.75 3.00
CA GLU A 125 -10.86 4.76 4.09
C GLU A 125 -10.85 3.31 3.59
N GLU A 126 -9.86 2.54 4.03
CA GLU A 126 -9.70 1.11 3.76
C GLU A 126 -10.61 0.32 4.72
N GLY A 127 -11.53 -0.48 4.19
CA GLY A 127 -12.43 -1.31 5.02
C GLY A 127 -13.88 -1.40 4.51
N GLY A 128 -14.23 -0.65 3.46
CA GLY A 128 -15.50 -0.79 2.76
C GLY A 128 -15.31 -0.97 1.26
N GLN A 129 -16.28 -1.57 0.56
CA GLN A 129 -16.35 -1.42 -0.89
C GLN A 129 -16.50 0.08 -1.22
N GLY A 130 -15.74 0.56 -2.22
CA GLY A 130 -15.87 1.94 -2.70
C GLY A 130 -14.67 2.88 -2.44
N VAL A 131 -13.47 2.39 -2.15
CA VAL A 131 -12.27 3.25 -2.26
C VAL A 131 -12.24 3.89 -3.65
N GLY A 132 -12.10 5.21 -3.71
CA GLY A 132 -12.14 5.97 -4.97
C GLY A 132 -13.54 6.30 -5.49
N SER A 133 -14.62 5.92 -4.81
CA SER A 133 -15.97 6.32 -5.19
C SER A 133 -16.23 7.79 -4.87
N ALA A 134 -16.98 8.47 -5.75
CA ALA A 134 -17.55 9.78 -5.48
C ALA A 134 -18.76 9.68 -4.54
N PRO A 135 -19.03 10.72 -3.72
CA PRO A 135 -20.25 10.77 -2.92
C PRO A 135 -21.49 10.78 -3.81
N PRO A 136 -22.60 10.17 -3.36
CA PRO A 136 -23.89 10.30 -4.03
C PRO A 136 -24.28 11.77 -4.21
N ALA A 137 -25.06 12.05 -5.25
CA ALA A 137 -25.54 13.40 -5.53
C ALA A 137 -26.30 13.96 -4.30
N GLY A 138 -25.98 15.20 -3.93
CA GLY A 138 -26.61 15.90 -2.80
C GLY A 138 -26.03 15.58 -1.41
N ILE A 139 -25.12 14.61 -1.27
CA ILE A 139 -24.44 14.34 0.00
C ILE A 139 -23.33 15.38 0.26
N PHE A 140 -22.50 15.65 -0.75
CA PHE A 140 -21.38 16.58 -0.62
C PHE A 140 -21.85 18.03 -0.82
N PRO A 141 -21.47 18.98 0.07
CA PRO A 141 -21.88 20.37 -0.06
C PRO A 141 -21.29 21.00 -1.33
N PRO A 142 -22.09 21.69 -2.17
CA PRO A 142 -21.59 22.25 -3.40
C PRO A 142 -20.74 23.50 -3.18
N THR A 143 -20.91 24.21 -2.06
CA THR A 143 -20.15 25.42 -1.72
C THR A 143 -19.67 25.44 -0.26
N LEU A 144 -18.78 26.38 0.09
CA LEU A 144 -18.32 26.57 1.46
C LEU A 144 -19.43 27.05 2.40
N ASP A 145 -20.37 27.86 1.91
CA ASP A 145 -21.55 28.28 2.66
C ASP A 145 -22.47 27.09 2.94
N ASP A 146 -22.69 26.23 1.95
CA ASP A 146 -23.49 25.01 2.14
C ASP A 146 -22.82 24.07 3.16
N ALA A 147 -21.50 23.95 3.13
CA ALA A 147 -20.73 23.19 4.13
C ALA A 147 -20.92 23.78 5.54
N GLY A 148 -21.00 25.11 5.64
CA GLY A 148 -21.27 25.85 6.88
C GLY A 148 -22.70 25.75 7.38
N ALA A 149 -23.64 25.35 6.52
CA ALA A 149 -25.06 25.21 6.82
C ALA A 149 -25.48 23.79 7.20
N LEU A 150 -24.63 22.78 7.03
CA LEU A 150 -24.98 21.36 7.25
C LEU A 150 -25.49 21.07 8.67
N SER A 151 -26.54 20.27 8.77
CA SER A 151 -27.09 19.77 10.03
C SER A 151 -26.25 18.60 10.60
N ASN A 152 -26.51 18.23 11.87
CA ASN A 152 -25.89 17.05 12.47
C ASN A 152 -26.17 15.76 11.70
N GLN A 153 -27.37 15.62 11.13
CA GLN A 153 -27.72 14.44 10.35
C GLN A 153 -26.91 14.38 9.05
N GLN A 154 -26.83 15.49 8.30
CA GLN A 154 -26.03 15.53 7.06
C GLN A 154 -24.53 15.30 7.32
N LEU A 155 -24.01 15.75 8.46
CA LEU A 155 -22.64 15.43 8.88
C LEU A 155 -22.46 13.94 9.20
N ASN A 156 -23.48 13.27 9.75
CA ASN A 156 -23.46 11.83 9.96
C ASN A 156 -23.49 11.08 8.62
N ASP A 157 -24.36 11.49 7.69
CA ASP A 157 -24.47 10.86 6.37
C ASP A 157 -23.15 10.98 5.59
N LEU A 158 -22.47 12.14 5.69
CA LEU A 158 -21.14 12.34 5.15
C LEU A 158 -20.10 11.45 5.85
N ALA A 159 -20.17 11.33 7.18
CA ALA A 159 -19.24 10.51 7.95
C ALA A 159 -19.37 9.02 7.58
N ASP A 160 -20.61 8.54 7.42
CA ASP A 160 -20.92 7.18 7.02
C ASP A 160 -20.41 6.88 5.60
N PHE A 161 -20.62 7.82 4.66
CA PHE A 161 -20.07 7.67 3.31
C PHE A 161 -18.55 7.64 3.31
N TYR A 162 -17.89 8.59 3.99
CA TYR A 162 -16.43 8.67 4.01
C TYR A 162 -15.77 7.63 4.93
N GLY A 163 -16.54 6.92 5.75
CA GLY A 163 -16.04 5.95 6.72
C GLY A 163 -15.28 6.57 7.89
N ARG A 164 -15.47 7.87 8.15
CA ARG A 164 -14.76 8.60 9.20
C ARG A 164 -15.66 9.61 9.91
N PRO A 165 -15.57 9.71 11.25
CA PRO A 165 -16.35 10.71 11.98
C PRO A 165 -15.80 12.13 11.78
N PHE A 166 -16.71 13.11 11.84
CA PHE A 166 -16.37 14.53 12.03
C PHE A 166 -16.58 14.90 13.51
N PRO A 167 -15.52 14.83 14.35
CA PRO A 167 -15.63 15.05 15.79
C PRO A 167 -15.94 16.50 16.15
N GLY A 168 -16.54 16.68 17.34
CA GLY A 168 -16.87 17.97 17.93
C GLY A 168 -18.01 17.84 18.94
N ASN A 169 -17.94 18.60 20.03
CA ASN A 169 -18.97 18.69 21.07
C ASN A 169 -20.14 19.59 20.66
N SER A 170 -19.91 20.46 19.66
CA SER A 170 -20.92 21.35 19.10
C SER A 170 -21.03 21.18 17.59
N LEU A 171 -22.17 21.59 17.01
CA LEU A 171 -22.37 21.57 15.56
C LEU A 171 -21.29 22.42 14.83
N ALA A 172 -20.87 23.54 15.43
CA ALA A 172 -19.82 24.39 14.91
C ALA A 172 -18.47 23.66 14.87
N GLU A 173 -18.10 22.93 15.92
CA GLU A 173 -16.85 22.14 15.94
C GLU A 173 -16.87 21.03 14.89
N ARG A 174 -18.01 20.33 14.74
CA ARG A 174 -18.14 19.27 13.72
C ARG A 174 -18.02 19.83 12.30
N ARG A 175 -18.64 20.98 12.02
CA ARG A 175 -18.47 21.72 10.75
C ARG A 175 -17.01 22.14 10.57
N GLY A 176 -16.35 22.62 11.62
CA GLY A 176 -14.91 22.90 11.63
C GLY A 176 -14.06 21.68 11.24
N SER A 177 -14.39 20.50 11.78
CA SER A 177 -13.72 19.26 11.39
C SER A 177 -13.97 18.88 9.93
N LEU A 178 -15.16 19.16 9.38
CA LEU A 178 -15.45 18.97 7.96
C LEU A 178 -14.61 19.93 7.09
N TYR A 179 -14.49 21.21 7.47
CA TYR A 179 -13.60 22.15 6.76
C TYR A 179 -12.16 21.65 6.74
N GLY A 180 -11.66 21.13 7.88
CA GLY A 180 -10.36 20.48 7.97
C GLY A 180 -10.17 19.28 7.03
N PHE A 181 -11.26 18.61 6.67
CA PHE A 181 -11.25 17.47 5.74
C PHE A 181 -11.32 17.91 4.27
N ILE A 182 -12.15 18.90 3.96
CA ILE A 182 -12.40 19.44 2.61
C ILE A 182 -11.24 20.30 2.10
N LEU A 183 -10.60 21.05 3.01
CA LEU A 183 -9.56 22.01 2.71
C LEU A 183 -8.17 21.45 3.02
N LEU A 184 -7.18 21.97 2.31
CA LEU A 184 -5.77 21.71 2.54
C LEU A 184 -5.29 22.62 3.68
N PHE A 185 -5.72 22.38 4.92
CA PHE A 185 -5.08 23.03 6.07
C PHE A 185 -3.74 22.35 6.33
N ARG A 186 -2.64 23.08 6.17
CA ARG A 186 -1.35 22.70 6.75
C ARG A 186 -1.55 22.61 8.27
N ARG A 187 -1.40 21.41 8.83
CA ARG A 187 -1.12 21.24 10.25
C ARG A 187 0.25 21.84 10.57
#